data_AF-A0A7M1QTV9-F1
#
_entry.id   AF-A0A7M1QTV9-F1
#
_cell.length_a   1.000
_cell.length_b   1.000
_cell.length_c   1.000
_cell.angle_alpha   90.00
_cell.angle_beta   90.00
_cell.angle_gamma   90.00
#
_symmetry.space_group_name_H-M   'P 1'
#
loop_
_entity.id
_entity.type
_entity.pdbx_description
1 polymer ?
#
loop_
_entity_poly.entity_id
_entity_poly.type
_entity_poly.pdbx_seq_one_letter_code
_entity_poly.pdbx_strand_id
1 'polypeptide(L)'
;MTITFELCDSLTKVVPAETPRRNDAALSGLIGETLSFQTAWLDTMPRAARSQITVTVTPVFTDADSVPGGASEGVPGGVVTSESVAAFHVGLVPANLPAPDVPDDGYFTTTPTLLPDPLEELSLSRTKAGHTAVVQSAHRGWNSLWWDIEAMPGLVGIEIQGAIRTRHGHFLSPETEVVWNERLDVVVKNRHLPKPRLHNIQWFHADSIANYYGVEPWSEEHWQAVRAHMESCARMRVNTILTPVWTPPLDVAPGIYRRNVQLLDITERAGTYHFDFTKLDRWLELLLEAGLTDVEVPHLFTQWGAHACPRFWISSDDQGGTAADGRGGVAADGRRNETQPRFGWDVAATSAEYHDFLAQLIPALREHLNEKVGEDHVWYHVSDEPEAEHYASYKAARDSVVALLDGAQLIDALGDPDFQNLVQTPIVASDAIPRFRERGINPTWVYYCVAQDLGVANRFLAQRPNRHRALGFQLYQGQAVGFLHWAFNFYNTQYSLRALDPYRDTSAGGGFYSGDAFVVYPLPGGQVMESLRHRMLRAAFDDLAVCQLAEEMVGREAVLDIINPDRDLDYNSGWVSEAELLRRRAALDALIS
;
A
#
# COMPACT_ATOMS: atom_id res chain seq x y z
N MET A 1 4.63 41.03 4.07
CA MET A 1 4.45 40.24 2.84
C MET A 1 5.75 39.53 2.64
N THR A 2 5.82 38.30 3.12
CA THR A 2 7.05 37.52 3.25
C THR A 2 6.74 36.07 2.89
N ILE A 3 7.76 35.37 2.42
CA ILE A 3 7.74 33.92 2.31
C ILE A 3 8.53 33.40 3.51
N THR A 4 7.91 32.56 4.32
CA THR A 4 8.55 31.90 5.47
C THR A 4 8.74 30.44 5.12
N PHE A 5 9.90 29.87 5.43
CA PHE A 5 10.22 28.46 5.20
C PHE A 5 10.36 27.73 6.53
N GLU A 6 10.06 26.44 6.53
CA GLU A 6 10.24 25.54 7.67
C GLU A 6 10.79 24.19 7.20
N LEU A 7 11.75 23.63 7.95
CA LEU A 7 12.22 22.26 7.77
C LEU A 7 11.41 21.33 8.67
N CYS A 8 10.83 20.28 8.10
CA CYS A 8 9.96 19.33 8.79
C CYS A 8 10.45 17.89 8.58
N ASP A 9 10.12 16.98 9.49
CA ASP A 9 10.43 15.55 9.31
C ASP A 9 9.32 14.81 8.53
N SER A 10 9.56 13.52 8.29
CA SER A 10 8.64 12.64 7.56
C SER A 10 7.34 12.31 8.29
N LEU A 11 7.22 12.65 9.58
CA LEU A 11 6.03 12.43 10.40
C LEU A 11 5.24 13.72 10.65
N THR A 12 5.56 14.82 9.98
CA THR A 12 4.76 16.04 10.02
C THR A 12 3.79 16.07 8.83
N LYS A 13 2.47 16.06 9.05
CA LYS A 13 1.51 16.40 7.99
C LYS A 13 1.38 17.93 7.90
N VAL A 14 1.88 18.52 6.81
CA VAL A 14 1.80 19.97 6.58
C VAL A 14 0.41 20.35 6.09
N VAL A 15 -0.49 20.68 7.02
CA VAL A 15 -1.83 21.17 6.69
C VAL A 15 -1.82 22.68 6.43
N PRO A 16 -2.68 23.21 5.54
CA PRO A 16 -2.61 24.61 5.15
C PRO A 16 -2.81 25.60 6.31
N ALA A 17 -3.62 25.24 7.31
CA ALA A 17 -4.09 26.14 8.34
C ALA A 17 -3.21 26.20 9.60
N GLU A 18 -2.26 25.28 9.76
CA GLU A 18 -1.48 25.13 11.00
C GLU A 18 0.02 25.28 10.70
N THR A 19 0.74 25.88 11.65
CA THR A 19 2.20 25.95 11.53
C THR A 19 2.78 24.54 11.67
N PRO A 20 3.56 24.06 10.69
CA PRO A 20 4.06 22.71 10.73
C PRO A 20 5.09 22.55 11.84
N ARG A 21 5.20 21.32 12.36
CA ARG A 21 6.19 20.99 13.38
C ARG A 21 7.59 20.96 12.74
N ARG A 22 8.46 21.83 13.23
CA ARG A 22 9.87 21.90 12.88
C ARG A 22 10.59 20.59 13.23
N ASN A 23 11.53 20.19 12.38
CA ASN A 23 12.50 19.15 12.68
C ASN A 23 13.86 19.75 13.03
N ASP A 24 14.37 19.41 14.21
CA ASP A 24 15.71 19.77 14.67
C ASP A 24 16.61 18.52 14.84
N ALA A 25 16.10 17.33 14.56
CA ALA A 25 16.83 16.07 14.69
C ALA A 25 17.51 15.67 13.37
N ALA A 26 18.66 15.00 13.48
CA ALA A 26 19.34 14.39 12.35
C ALA A 26 18.49 13.26 11.74
N LEU A 27 18.64 13.04 10.43
CA LEU A 27 18.17 11.82 9.80
C LEU A 27 19.16 10.69 10.09
N SER A 28 18.65 9.48 10.27
CA SER A 28 19.47 8.29 10.49
C SER A 28 18.84 7.13 9.74
N GLY A 29 19.68 6.25 9.20
CA GLY A 29 19.24 5.03 8.54
C GLY A 29 20.38 4.17 8.03
N LEU A 30 20.01 3.09 7.36
CA LEU A 30 20.91 2.06 6.83
C LEU A 30 21.18 2.30 5.34
N ILE A 31 22.26 1.73 4.80
CA ILE A 31 22.57 1.81 3.37
C ILE A 31 21.41 1.23 2.55
N GLY A 32 20.96 1.99 1.54
CA GLY A 32 19.84 1.63 0.66
C GLY A 32 18.45 1.94 1.25
N GLU A 33 18.37 2.50 2.46
CA GLU A 33 17.14 3.07 3.01
C GLU A 33 16.81 4.41 2.35
N THR A 34 15.53 4.71 2.17
CA THR A 34 15.10 6.05 1.76
C THR A 34 14.91 6.92 2.99
N LEU A 35 15.73 7.96 3.13
CA LEU A 35 15.60 8.99 4.15
C LEU A 35 14.70 10.10 3.63
N SER A 36 13.60 10.35 4.33
CA SER A 36 12.61 11.33 3.90
C SER A 36 12.49 12.51 4.87
N PHE A 37 12.24 13.69 4.33
CA PHE A 37 11.95 14.91 5.08
C PHE A 37 11.06 15.84 4.25
N GLN A 38 10.64 16.97 4.82
CA GLN A 38 9.82 17.95 4.13
C GLN A 38 10.37 19.37 4.25
N THR A 39 10.24 20.13 3.18
CA THR A 39 10.41 21.59 3.22
C THR A 39 9.05 22.23 3.05
N ALA A 40 8.62 23.03 4.01
CA ALA A 40 7.35 23.73 3.99
C ALA A 40 7.55 25.23 3.79
N TRP A 41 6.56 25.91 3.21
CA TRP A 41 6.58 27.36 3.13
C TRP A 41 5.20 27.98 3.24
N LEU A 42 5.16 29.20 3.78
CA LEU A 42 4.00 30.06 3.86
C LEU A 42 4.24 31.34 3.06
N ASP A 43 3.50 31.49 1.96
CA ASP A 43 3.55 32.69 1.12
C ASP A 43 2.38 33.64 1.45
N THR A 44 2.70 34.75 2.10
CA THR A 44 1.74 35.80 2.47
C THR A 44 1.69 36.96 1.48
N MET A 45 2.38 36.85 0.33
CA MET A 45 2.39 37.88 -0.71
C MET A 45 1.03 37.96 -1.42
N PRO A 46 0.59 39.16 -1.85
CA PRO A 46 -0.59 39.30 -2.71
C PRO A 46 -0.44 38.49 -3.98
N ARG A 47 -1.55 37.96 -4.52
CA ARG A 47 -1.54 37.12 -5.74
C ARG A 47 -0.77 37.75 -6.90
N ALA A 48 -0.94 39.06 -7.13
CA ALA A 48 -0.27 39.79 -8.21
C ALA A 48 1.26 39.88 -8.04
N ALA A 49 1.77 39.67 -6.82
CA ALA A 49 3.18 39.72 -6.46
C ALA A 49 3.76 38.35 -6.08
N ARG A 50 3.02 37.25 -6.25
CA ARG A 50 3.50 35.90 -5.90
C ARG A 50 4.77 35.58 -6.68
N SER A 51 5.82 35.32 -5.90
CA SER A 51 7.14 34.97 -6.39
C SER A 51 7.15 33.54 -6.89
N GLN A 52 8.08 33.23 -7.79
CA GLN A 52 8.47 31.84 -7.99
C GLN A 52 9.37 31.44 -6.83
N ILE A 53 9.16 30.23 -6.32
CA ILE A 53 9.93 29.67 -5.21
C ILE A 53 10.86 28.61 -5.76
N THR A 54 12.06 28.56 -5.24
CA THR A 54 13.06 27.57 -5.59
C THR A 54 13.60 26.95 -4.31
N VAL A 55 13.57 25.63 -4.23
CA VAL A 55 14.15 24.88 -3.13
C VAL A 55 15.26 24.01 -3.71
N THR A 56 16.48 24.20 -3.23
CA THR A 56 17.65 23.42 -3.67
C THR A 56 18.14 22.56 -2.52
N VAL A 57 18.34 21.28 -2.80
CA VAL A 57 18.80 20.25 -1.86
C VAL A 57 20.13 19.70 -2.33
N THR A 58 21.13 19.72 -1.45
CA THR A 58 22.50 19.30 -1.75
C THR A 58 22.97 18.27 -0.74
N PRO A 59 23.02 16.97 -1.11
CA PRO A 59 23.66 15.96 -0.30
C PRO A 59 25.14 16.28 -0.06
N VAL A 60 25.61 16.11 1.18
CA VAL A 60 26.98 16.37 1.63
C VAL A 60 27.63 15.06 2.04
N PHE A 61 28.79 14.77 1.46
CA PHE A 61 29.58 13.56 1.72
C PHE A 61 30.90 13.88 2.43
N THR A 62 31.44 12.94 3.22
CA THR A 62 32.71 13.09 3.93
C THR A 62 33.94 13.24 3.03
N ASP A 63 33.94 12.61 1.84
CA ASP A 63 34.99 12.76 0.83
C ASP A 63 34.38 13.16 -0.52
N ALA A 64 35.01 14.08 -1.25
CA ALA A 64 34.57 14.47 -2.59
C ALA A 64 34.68 13.31 -3.61
N ASP A 65 35.56 12.34 -3.34
CA ASP A 65 35.80 11.15 -4.17
C ASP A 65 34.92 9.95 -3.77
N SER A 66 34.20 10.02 -2.64
CA SER A 66 33.24 8.97 -2.22
C SER A 66 31.85 9.15 -2.83
N VAL A 67 31.66 10.10 -3.74
CA VAL A 67 30.44 10.21 -4.55
C VAL A 67 30.36 8.98 -5.47
N PRO A 68 29.31 8.14 -5.37
CA PRO A 68 29.11 7.06 -6.33
C PRO A 68 29.01 7.64 -7.75
N GLY A 69 29.93 7.26 -8.64
CA GLY A 69 30.06 7.82 -10.00
C GLY A 69 31.30 8.69 -10.25
N GLY A 70 32.44 8.34 -9.64
CA GLY A 70 33.73 9.03 -9.75
C GLY A 70 34.04 9.59 -11.15
N ALA A 71 34.41 10.87 -11.17
CA ALA A 71 34.82 11.59 -12.35
C ALA A 71 36.08 10.95 -12.98
N SER A 72 36.02 10.60 -14.26
CA SER A 72 37.23 10.56 -15.08
C SER A 72 37.78 11.99 -15.19
N GLU A 73 39.06 12.16 -14.85
CA GLU A 73 39.79 13.42 -14.70
C GLU A 73 39.42 14.52 -15.73
N GLY A 74 39.02 15.69 -15.25
CA GLY A 74 38.97 16.91 -16.08
C GLY A 74 37.88 17.96 -15.79
N VAL A 75 36.92 17.73 -14.89
CA VAL A 75 35.84 18.70 -14.60
C VAL A 75 35.54 18.76 -13.09
N PRO A 76 35.51 19.95 -12.45
CA PRO A 76 35.18 20.06 -11.03
C PRO A 76 33.67 19.83 -10.80
N GLY A 77 33.34 18.80 -10.03
CA GLY A 77 31.98 18.45 -9.58
C GLY A 77 31.58 17.02 -9.97
N GLY A 78 31.77 16.06 -9.05
CA GLY A 78 31.30 14.68 -9.18
C GLY A 78 29.77 14.60 -9.30
N VAL A 79 29.28 13.68 -10.12
CA VAL A 79 27.89 13.65 -10.59
C VAL A 79 27.07 12.61 -9.79
N VAL A 80 26.49 12.99 -8.65
CA VAL A 80 25.37 12.27 -7.96
C VAL A 80 24.20 12.04 -8.93
N THR A 81 23.81 10.84 -9.35
CA THR A 81 22.69 10.68 -10.32
C THR A 81 21.36 11.21 -9.73
N SER A 82 20.46 11.69 -10.60
CA SER A 82 19.12 12.17 -10.21
C SER A 82 18.25 11.10 -9.54
N GLU A 83 18.68 9.84 -9.57
CA GLU A 83 17.96 8.70 -8.98
C GLU A 83 18.08 8.64 -7.45
N SER A 84 19.08 9.32 -6.86
CA SER A 84 19.32 9.31 -5.41
C SER A 84 18.57 10.39 -4.63
N VAL A 85 17.95 11.36 -5.32
CA VAL A 85 17.16 12.45 -4.71
C VAL A 85 15.89 12.66 -5.53
N ALA A 86 14.73 12.48 -4.90
CA ALA A 86 13.43 12.78 -5.48
C ALA A 86 12.70 13.84 -4.67
N ALA A 87 11.86 14.62 -5.34
CA ALA A 87 11.02 15.63 -4.70
C ALA A 87 9.59 15.53 -5.22
N PHE A 88 8.65 15.73 -4.32
CA PHE A 88 7.23 15.63 -4.61
C PHE A 88 6.51 16.84 -4.03
N HIS A 89 5.66 17.47 -4.83
CA HIS A 89 4.70 18.42 -4.31
C HIS A 89 3.60 17.66 -3.57
N VAL A 90 3.35 18.05 -2.31
CA VAL A 90 2.32 17.41 -1.49
C VAL A 90 0.97 18.03 -1.82
N GLY A 91 0.16 17.31 -2.60
CA GLY A 91 -1.17 17.74 -2.98
C GLY A 91 -2.19 17.54 -1.84
N LEU A 92 -3.36 18.16 -2.00
CA LEU A 92 -4.46 18.07 -1.04
C LEU A 92 -5.65 17.31 -1.64
N VAL A 93 -6.28 16.47 -0.83
CA VAL A 93 -7.50 15.71 -1.19
C VAL A 93 -8.61 15.95 -0.17
N PRO A 94 -9.89 15.86 -0.58
CA PRO A 94 -11.00 15.98 0.35
C PRO A 94 -11.04 14.79 1.31
N ALA A 95 -11.16 15.06 2.60
CA ALA A 95 -11.49 14.09 3.63
C ALA A 95 -12.92 14.38 4.11
N ASN A 96 -13.91 13.81 3.40
CA ASN A 96 -15.33 14.05 3.68
C ASN A 96 -15.80 13.39 4.97
N LEU A 97 -15.19 12.26 5.33
CA LEU A 97 -15.43 11.52 6.57
C LEU A 97 -14.07 11.28 7.26
N PRO A 98 -13.52 12.27 7.98
CA PRO A 98 -12.14 12.20 8.46
C PRO A 98 -11.95 11.30 9.69
N ALA A 99 -12.96 11.18 10.56
CA ALA A 99 -12.85 10.55 11.87
C ALA A 99 -14.18 9.90 12.30
N PRO A 100 -14.16 8.95 13.26
CA PRO A 100 -15.36 8.45 13.93
C PRO A 100 -16.12 9.53 14.70
N ASP A 101 -17.36 9.23 15.06
CA ASP A 101 -18.20 10.09 15.90
C ASP A 101 -17.56 10.39 17.26
N VAL A 102 -16.84 9.43 17.83
CA VAL A 102 -16.12 9.56 19.09
C VAL A 102 -14.64 9.26 18.86
N PRO A 103 -13.85 10.23 18.38
CA PRO A 103 -12.44 10.02 18.08
C PRO A 103 -11.57 10.05 19.33
N ASP A 104 -10.48 9.28 19.29
CA ASP A 104 -9.36 9.41 20.21
C ASP A 104 -8.45 10.61 19.84
N ASP A 105 -7.33 10.77 20.55
CA ASP A 105 -6.35 11.86 20.33
C ASP A 105 -5.45 11.63 19.09
N GLY A 106 -5.66 10.53 18.38
CA GLY A 106 -4.94 10.12 17.18
C GLY A 106 -5.42 10.79 15.90
N TYR A 107 -6.49 11.57 15.96
CA TYR A 107 -7.02 12.35 14.84
C TYR A 107 -6.64 13.82 14.99
N PHE A 108 -5.99 14.40 13.98
CA PHE A 108 -5.65 15.83 14.00
C PHE A 108 -6.76 16.71 13.44
N THR A 109 -7.79 16.13 12.79
CA THR A 109 -9.04 16.81 12.47
C THR A 109 -10.22 15.84 12.51
N THR A 110 -11.39 16.36 12.89
CA THR A 110 -12.68 15.65 12.90
C THR A 110 -13.70 16.32 11.98
N THR A 111 -13.38 17.50 11.45
CA THR A 111 -14.25 18.26 10.54
C THR A 111 -13.85 17.98 9.09
N PRO A 112 -14.81 17.77 8.17
CA PRO A 112 -14.53 17.60 6.75
C PRO A 112 -13.66 18.74 6.20
N THR A 113 -12.55 18.39 5.56
CA THR A 113 -11.53 19.38 5.12
C THR A 113 -10.67 18.81 3.98
N LEU A 114 -9.74 19.61 3.47
CA LEU A 114 -8.68 19.16 2.56
C LEU A 114 -7.44 18.75 3.36
N LEU A 115 -6.93 17.54 3.10
CA LEU A 115 -5.78 16.96 3.80
C LEU A 115 -4.64 16.63 2.84
N PRO A 116 -3.38 16.80 3.25
CA PRO A 116 -2.22 16.43 2.44
C PRO A 116 -2.12 14.92 2.29
N ASP A 117 -1.97 14.43 1.05
CA ASP A 117 -1.75 13.00 0.80
C ASP A 117 -1.03 12.69 -0.53
N PRO A 118 -1.55 13.03 -1.73
CA PRO A 118 -0.90 12.66 -2.99
C PRO A 118 0.48 13.32 -3.15
N LEU A 119 1.47 12.55 -3.62
CA LEU A 119 2.83 13.00 -3.86
C LEU A 119 3.09 13.18 -5.36
N GLU A 120 2.91 14.40 -5.85
CA GLU A 120 3.11 14.76 -7.26
C GLU A 120 4.61 14.91 -7.54
N GLU A 121 5.21 13.96 -8.26
CA GLU A 121 6.64 13.99 -8.58
C GLU A 121 7.04 15.25 -9.36
N LEU A 122 8.13 15.88 -8.93
CA LEU A 122 8.66 17.08 -9.56
C LEU A 122 9.91 16.74 -10.37
N SER A 123 9.96 17.25 -11.61
CA SER A 123 11.19 17.24 -12.38
C SER A 123 12.21 18.20 -11.73
N LEU A 124 13.31 17.63 -11.25
CA LEU A 124 14.39 18.39 -10.62
C LEU A 124 15.38 18.89 -11.68
N SER A 125 15.65 20.19 -11.63
CA SER A 125 16.76 20.75 -12.39
C SER A 125 18.05 20.52 -11.61
N ARG A 126 19.07 20.01 -12.30
CA ARG A 126 20.38 19.79 -11.70
C ARG A 126 21.29 20.97 -11.98
N THR A 127 21.76 21.61 -10.92
CA THR A 127 22.69 22.73 -11.02
C THR A 127 23.99 22.40 -10.31
N LYS A 128 25.02 23.25 -10.47
CA LYS A 128 26.23 23.15 -9.63
C LYS A 128 25.91 23.28 -8.13
N ALA A 129 24.76 23.86 -7.79
CA ALA A 129 24.33 24.11 -6.43
C ALA A 129 23.50 22.97 -5.84
N GLY A 130 23.19 21.89 -6.58
CA GLY A 130 22.42 20.74 -6.07
C GLY A 130 21.23 20.35 -6.94
N HIS A 131 20.24 19.69 -6.32
CA HIS A 131 18.96 19.30 -6.92
C HIS A 131 17.92 20.37 -6.64
N THR A 132 17.41 21.00 -7.68
CA THR A 132 16.60 22.22 -7.55
C THR A 132 15.18 21.99 -8.05
N ALA A 133 14.21 22.10 -7.13
CA ALA A 133 12.79 22.15 -7.40
C ALA A 133 12.33 23.60 -7.60
N VAL A 134 11.51 23.84 -8.62
CA VAL A 134 10.95 25.16 -8.92
C VAL A 134 9.43 25.09 -8.81
N VAL A 135 8.88 25.85 -7.87
CA VAL A 135 7.48 25.72 -7.46
C VAL A 135 6.81 27.07 -7.26
N GLN A 136 5.50 27.03 -7.07
CA GLN A 136 4.66 28.16 -6.69
C GLN A 136 3.66 27.69 -5.64
N SER A 137 3.20 28.61 -4.79
CA SER A 137 2.16 28.30 -3.80
C SER A 137 0.85 27.94 -4.51
N ALA A 138 0.42 26.68 -4.39
CA ALA A 138 -0.78 26.14 -5.02
C ALA A 138 -2.07 26.67 -4.35
N HIS A 139 -2.00 26.94 -3.04
CA HIS A 139 -3.13 27.44 -2.27
C HIS A 139 -2.71 28.56 -1.29
N ARG A 140 -3.60 28.96 -0.39
CA ARG A 140 -3.29 29.82 0.76
C ARG A 140 -2.88 28.94 1.94
N GLY A 141 -2.04 29.47 2.83
CA GLY A 141 -1.51 28.72 3.96
C GLY A 141 -0.21 28.00 3.62
N TRP A 142 0.15 27.02 4.45
CA TRP A 142 1.38 26.25 4.31
C TRP A 142 1.32 25.27 3.14
N ASN A 143 2.31 25.31 2.26
CA ASN A 143 2.54 24.35 1.19
C ASN A 143 3.79 23.53 1.55
N SER A 144 3.99 22.36 0.94
CA SER A 144 5.19 21.55 1.21
C SER A 144 5.68 20.75 0.03
N LEU A 145 6.98 20.46 0.08
CA LEU A 145 7.62 19.43 -0.73
C LEU A 145 8.06 18.30 0.19
N TRP A 146 7.77 17.07 -0.23
CA TRP A 146 8.37 15.86 0.30
C TRP A 146 9.65 15.56 -0.45
N TRP A 147 10.72 15.24 0.27
CA TRP A 147 12.02 14.89 -0.29
C TRP A 147 12.38 13.47 0.14
N ASP A 148 12.80 12.66 -0.83
CA ASP A 148 13.37 11.33 -0.62
C ASP A 148 14.84 11.37 -1.03
N ILE A 149 15.72 10.85 -0.16
CA ILE A 149 17.15 10.72 -0.43
C ILE A 149 17.60 9.31 -0.05
N GLU A 150 18.31 8.64 -0.95
CA GLU A 150 18.89 7.34 -0.63
C GLU A 150 20.06 7.48 0.38
N ALA A 151 19.99 6.71 1.47
CA ALA A 151 21.07 6.56 2.42
C ALA A 151 22.25 5.82 1.77
N MET A 152 23.32 6.55 1.49
CA MET A 152 24.53 6.02 0.86
C MET A 152 25.74 6.17 1.79
N PRO A 153 26.76 5.29 1.67
CA PRO A 153 27.99 5.43 2.43
C PRO A 153 28.60 6.84 2.30
N GLY A 154 29.04 7.40 3.42
CA GLY A 154 29.68 8.72 3.46
C GLY A 154 28.73 9.92 3.42
N LEU A 155 27.42 9.72 3.23
CA LEU A 155 26.42 10.80 3.36
C LEU A 155 26.34 11.26 4.83
N VAL A 156 26.63 12.54 5.07
CA VAL A 156 26.70 13.12 6.43
C VAL A 156 25.81 14.33 6.64
N GLY A 157 25.20 14.85 5.60
CA GLY A 157 24.27 15.96 5.72
C GLY A 157 23.60 16.34 4.43
N ILE A 158 22.66 17.26 4.53
CA ILE A 158 21.90 17.81 3.42
C ILE A 158 21.84 19.32 3.64
N GLU A 159 22.42 20.08 2.73
CA GLU A 159 22.26 21.54 2.69
C GLU A 159 21.00 21.89 1.91
N ILE A 160 20.19 22.77 2.47
CA ILE A 160 18.89 23.16 1.92
C ILE A 160 18.85 24.67 1.76
N GLN A 161 18.52 25.13 0.56
CA GLN A 161 18.40 26.55 0.24
C GLN A 161 17.01 26.87 -0.31
N GLY A 162 16.32 27.81 0.34
CA GLY A 162 15.08 28.41 -0.13
C GLY A 162 15.35 29.77 -0.76
N ALA A 163 14.95 29.93 -2.01
CA ALA A 163 15.13 31.16 -2.75
C ALA A 163 13.84 31.61 -3.45
N ILE A 164 13.74 32.91 -3.71
CA ILE A 164 12.58 33.53 -4.33
C ILE A 164 13.00 34.34 -5.55
N ARG A 165 12.17 34.28 -6.59
CA ARG A 165 12.26 35.17 -7.74
C ARG A 165 11.02 36.02 -7.77
N THR A 166 11.16 37.28 -7.36
CA THR A 166 10.04 38.21 -7.17
C THR A 166 9.31 38.49 -8.48
N ARG A 167 8.00 38.72 -8.37
CA ARG A 167 7.16 39.08 -9.52
C ARG A 167 6.86 40.57 -9.53
N HIS A 168 7.14 41.22 -10.67
CA HIS A 168 6.79 42.60 -10.94
C HIS A 168 5.82 42.65 -12.12
N GLY A 169 4.52 42.71 -11.82
CA GLY A 169 3.46 42.61 -12.83
C GLY A 169 3.46 41.23 -13.50
N HIS A 170 3.64 41.18 -14.82
CA HIS A 170 3.66 39.92 -15.57
C HIS A 170 5.04 39.26 -15.63
N PHE A 171 6.10 39.96 -15.21
CA PHE A 171 7.49 39.50 -15.33
C PHE A 171 8.05 39.03 -13.99
N LEU A 172 8.92 38.02 -14.04
CA LEU A 172 9.74 37.61 -12.91
C LEU A 172 11.06 38.40 -12.97
N SER A 173 11.58 38.78 -11.80
CA SER A 173 12.92 39.35 -11.67
C SER A 173 13.94 38.43 -12.34
N PRO A 174 14.97 38.95 -13.02
CA PRO A 174 16.08 38.11 -13.51
C PRO A 174 16.91 37.55 -12.35
N GLU A 175 16.85 38.16 -11.18
CA GLU A 175 17.62 37.79 -10.00
C GLU A 175 16.83 36.85 -9.09
N THR A 176 17.53 35.87 -8.53
CA THR A 176 17.01 34.95 -7.50
C THR A 176 17.64 35.33 -6.17
N GLU A 177 16.81 35.59 -5.17
CA GLU A 177 17.23 35.97 -3.82
C GLU A 177 17.13 34.75 -2.90
N VAL A 178 18.25 34.32 -2.32
CA VAL A 178 18.25 33.27 -1.28
C VAL A 178 17.78 33.90 0.03
N VAL A 179 16.69 33.37 0.58
CA VAL A 179 16.04 33.92 1.78
C VAL A 179 16.00 32.92 2.94
N TRP A 180 16.42 31.68 2.70
CA TRP A 180 16.45 30.62 3.70
C TRP A 180 17.60 29.65 3.43
N ASN A 181 18.33 29.28 4.48
CA ASN A 181 19.36 28.25 4.45
C ASN A 181 19.20 27.40 5.71
N GLU A 182 19.26 26.09 5.55
CA GLU A 182 19.26 25.12 6.65
C GLU A 182 20.21 23.98 6.33
N ARG A 183 20.67 23.31 7.39
CA ARG A 183 21.44 22.08 7.30
C ARG A 183 20.72 21.00 8.08
N LEU A 184 20.51 19.85 7.45
CA LEU A 184 20.02 18.64 8.09
C LEU A 184 21.16 17.62 8.16
N ASP A 185 21.58 17.27 9.37
CA ASP A 185 22.61 16.24 9.55
C ASP A 185 22.06 14.85 9.24
N VAL A 186 22.92 13.98 8.70
CA VAL A 186 22.58 12.62 8.32
C VAL A 186 23.59 11.64 8.92
N VAL A 187 23.09 10.53 9.46
CA VAL A 187 23.90 9.44 10.00
C VAL A 187 23.57 8.15 9.26
N VAL A 188 24.40 7.75 8.30
CA VAL A 188 24.26 6.46 7.60
C VAL A 188 25.07 5.38 8.31
N LYS A 189 24.41 4.29 8.70
CA LYS A 189 25.04 3.12 9.34
C LYS A 189 25.59 2.18 8.28
N ASN A 190 26.74 1.56 8.55
CA ASN A 190 27.40 0.64 7.61
C ASN A 190 26.76 -0.76 7.59
N ARG A 191 25.45 -0.80 7.36
CA ARG A 191 24.62 -1.98 7.21
C ARG A 191 23.62 -1.72 6.10
N HIS A 192 23.30 -2.74 5.31
CA HIS A 192 22.25 -2.62 4.31
C HIS A 192 20.90 -2.89 4.97
N LEU A 193 19.88 -2.12 4.60
CA LEU A 193 18.51 -2.35 5.04
C LEU A 193 17.99 -3.69 4.48
N PRO A 194 17.65 -4.69 5.32
CA PRO A 194 17.10 -5.94 4.83
C PRO A 194 15.63 -5.78 4.40
N LYS A 195 15.07 -6.81 3.75
CA LYS A 195 13.61 -6.95 3.63
C LYS A 195 13.06 -7.43 4.99
N PRO A 196 11.89 -6.94 5.44
CA PRO A 196 11.25 -7.47 6.64
C PRO A 196 10.87 -8.95 6.42
N ARG A 197 11.05 -9.76 7.45
CA ARG A 197 10.54 -11.14 7.53
C ARG A 197 9.06 -11.07 7.94
N LEU A 198 8.19 -10.78 6.97
CA LEU A 198 6.75 -10.60 7.13
C LEU A 198 6.04 -10.88 5.80
N HIS A 199 4.96 -11.65 5.79
CA HIS A 199 4.02 -11.68 4.67
C HIS A 199 3.12 -10.45 4.73
N ASN A 200 3.37 -9.47 3.86
CA ASN A 200 2.63 -8.22 3.83
C ASN A 200 1.64 -8.27 2.67
N ILE A 201 0.38 -8.54 3.04
CA ILE A 201 -0.77 -8.62 2.15
C ILE A 201 -1.39 -7.22 2.01
N GLN A 202 -1.56 -6.80 0.76
CA GLN A 202 -2.44 -5.68 0.42
C GLN A 202 -3.33 -6.11 -0.74
N TRP A 203 -4.64 -6.11 -0.54
CA TRP A 203 -5.54 -6.54 -1.62
C TRP A 203 -5.47 -5.59 -2.80
N PHE A 204 -5.28 -6.19 -3.96
CA PHE A 204 -5.10 -5.51 -5.24
C PHE A 204 -6.38 -5.61 -6.06
N HIS A 205 -6.90 -4.47 -6.49
CA HIS A 205 -8.18 -4.39 -7.20
C HIS A 205 -7.96 -4.03 -8.66
N ALA A 206 -7.79 -5.04 -9.50
CA ALA A 206 -7.59 -4.87 -10.94
C ALA A 206 -8.82 -4.22 -11.61
N ASP A 207 -10.03 -4.54 -11.15
CA ASP A 207 -11.26 -3.94 -11.68
C ASP A 207 -11.34 -2.43 -11.39
N SER A 208 -10.83 -1.98 -10.23
CA SER A 208 -10.74 -0.55 -9.93
C SER A 208 -9.83 0.18 -10.91
N ILE A 209 -8.72 -0.44 -11.34
CA ILE A 209 -7.83 0.10 -12.39
C ILE A 209 -8.59 0.22 -13.71
N ALA A 210 -9.22 -0.87 -14.17
CA ALA A 210 -9.98 -0.88 -15.42
C ALA A 210 -11.13 0.15 -15.41
N ASN A 211 -11.84 0.29 -14.28
CA ASN A 211 -12.93 1.24 -14.11
C ASN A 211 -12.44 2.69 -14.17
N TYR A 212 -11.39 3.04 -13.43
CA TYR A 212 -10.89 4.41 -13.39
C TYR A 212 -10.41 4.88 -14.76
N TYR A 213 -9.65 4.05 -15.48
CA TYR A 213 -9.12 4.41 -16.80
C TYR A 213 -10.12 4.22 -17.94
N GLY A 214 -11.26 3.58 -17.70
CA GLY A 214 -12.25 3.29 -18.74
C GLY A 214 -11.71 2.37 -19.84
N VAL A 215 -10.77 1.48 -19.50
CA VAL A 215 -10.15 0.51 -20.44
C VAL A 215 -10.75 -0.87 -20.27
N GLU A 216 -10.64 -1.74 -21.28
CA GLU A 216 -11.10 -3.12 -21.17
C GLU A 216 -10.18 -3.96 -20.27
N PRO A 217 -10.72 -4.84 -19.41
CA PRO A 217 -9.92 -5.78 -18.64
C PRO A 217 -9.00 -6.57 -19.56
N TRP A 218 -7.71 -6.56 -19.22
CA TRP A 218 -6.65 -7.28 -19.89
C TRP A 218 -6.31 -6.78 -21.30
N SER A 219 -6.74 -5.56 -21.67
CA SER A 219 -6.10 -4.83 -22.76
C SER A 219 -4.65 -4.50 -22.40
N GLU A 220 -3.83 -4.12 -23.39
CA GLU A 220 -2.43 -3.77 -23.12
C GLU A 220 -2.32 -2.55 -22.19
N GLU A 221 -3.22 -1.59 -22.32
CA GLU A 221 -3.32 -0.44 -21.41
C GLU A 221 -3.66 -0.88 -19.98
N HIS A 222 -4.52 -1.87 -19.80
CA HIS A 222 -4.82 -2.43 -18.48
C HIS A 222 -3.61 -3.16 -17.89
N TRP A 223 -2.92 -4.00 -18.68
CA TRP A 223 -1.71 -4.70 -18.24
C TRP A 223 -0.60 -3.74 -17.83
N GLN A 224 -0.39 -2.68 -18.60
CA GLN A 224 0.57 -1.63 -18.27
C GLN A 224 0.22 -0.96 -16.94
N ALA A 225 -1.06 -0.64 -16.72
CA ALA A 225 -1.51 -0.02 -15.48
C ALA A 225 -1.38 -0.97 -14.28
N VAL A 226 -1.70 -2.26 -14.46
CA VAL A 226 -1.51 -3.31 -13.44
C VAL A 226 -0.05 -3.42 -13.03
N ARG A 227 0.88 -3.48 -14.00
CA ARG A 227 2.32 -3.51 -13.75
C ARG A 227 2.77 -2.33 -12.88
N ALA A 228 2.37 -1.11 -13.24
CA ALA A 228 2.75 0.09 -12.49
C ALA A 228 2.23 0.07 -11.03
N HIS A 229 1.04 -0.48 -10.80
CA HIS A 229 0.50 -0.66 -9.45
C HIS A 229 1.24 -1.75 -8.67
N MET A 230 1.62 -2.87 -9.30
CA MET A 230 2.43 -3.92 -8.66
C MET A 230 3.80 -3.41 -8.24
N GLU A 231 4.47 -2.62 -9.08
CA GLU A 231 5.75 -1.98 -8.74
C GLU A 231 5.60 -1.03 -7.54
N SER A 232 4.48 -0.29 -7.46
CA SER A 232 4.18 0.56 -6.30
C SER A 232 3.91 -0.24 -5.02
N CYS A 233 3.23 -1.39 -5.11
CA CYS A 233 3.08 -2.34 -4.01
C CYS A 233 4.45 -2.77 -3.47
N ALA A 234 5.35 -3.22 -4.36
CA ALA A 234 6.68 -3.67 -3.97
C ALA A 234 7.50 -2.55 -3.31
N ARG A 235 7.40 -1.31 -3.81
CA ARG A 235 8.00 -0.11 -3.17
C ARG A 235 7.42 0.19 -1.79
N MET A 236 6.24 -0.33 -1.42
CA MET A 236 5.68 -0.21 -0.07
C MET A 236 6.04 -1.41 0.85
N ARG A 237 6.91 -2.33 0.41
CA ARG A 237 7.19 -3.64 1.06
C ARG A 237 6.02 -4.60 1.07
N VAL A 238 5.04 -4.44 0.18
CA VAL A 238 4.08 -5.51 -0.09
C VAL A 238 4.82 -6.63 -0.81
N ASN A 239 4.52 -7.86 -0.46
CA ASN A 239 5.07 -9.04 -1.14
C ASN A 239 3.99 -10.04 -1.56
N THR A 240 2.79 -9.89 -1.02
CA THR A 240 1.63 -10.75 -1.31
C THR A 240 0.48 -9.89 -1.82
N ILE A 241 -0.11 -10.26 -2.95
CA ILE A 241 -1.28 -9.56 -3.49
C ILE A 241 -2.41 -10.52 -3.87
N LEU A 242 -3.64 -10.04 -3.66
CA LEU A 242 -4.85 -10.69 -4.14
C LEU A 242 -4.82 -10.78 -5.67
N THR A 243 -4.67 -11.98 -6.18
CA THR A 243 -4.57 -12.28 -7.61
C THR A 243 -5.94 -12.68 -8.12
N PRO A 244 -6.57 -11.95 -9.07
CA PRO A 244 -7.95 -12.17 -9.46
C PRO A 244 -8.08 -13.38 -10.42
N VAL A 245 -7.70 -14.57 -9.96
CA VAL A 245 -7.88 -15.84 -10.68
C VAL A 245 -9.34 -15.95 -11.16
N TRP A 246 -10.27 -15.61 -10.28
CA TRP A 246 -11.62 -15.10 -10.60
C TRP A 246 -11.81 -13.71 -10.01
N THR A 247 -12.89 -13.03 -10.40
CA THR A 247 -13.21 -11.71 -9.85
C THR A 247 -13.49 -11.84 -8.35
N PRO A 248 -12.73 -11.16 -7.46
CA PRO A 248 -12.91 -11.34 -6.02
C PRO A 248 -14.31 -10.94 -5.54
N PRO A 249 -14.97 -11.74 -4.69
CA PRO A 249 -16.31 -11.46 -4.15
C PRO A 249 -16.27 -10.56 -2.90
N LEU A 250 -15.44 -9.51 -2.94
CA LEU A 250 -15.08 -8.67 -1.78
C LEU A 250 -15.58 -7.24 -1.91
N ASP A 251 -16.05 -6.70 -0.79
CA ASP A 251 -16.85 -5.48 -0.62
C ASP A 251 -17.89 -5.32 -1.75
N VAL A 252 -18.81 -6.28 -1.86
CA VAL A 252 -19.83 -6.30 -2.91
C VAL A 252 -21.21 -6.65 -2.35
N ALA A 253 -22.21 -5.85 -2.69
CA ALA A 253 -23.58 -6.06 -2.21
C ALA A 253 -24.16 -7.39 -2.75
N PRO A 254 -25.04 -8.07 -1.97
CA PRO A 254 -25.78 -9.23 -2.45
C PRO A 254 -26.51 -8.96 -3.78
N GLY A 255 -26.32 -9.84 -4.75
CA GLY A 255 -26.87 -9.73 -6.10
C GLY A 255 -26.12 -8.80 -7.05
N ILE A 256 -25.11 -8.06 -6.56
CA ILE A 256 -24.25 -7.19 -7.36
C ILE A 256 -22.93 -7.91 -7.67
N TYR A 257 -22.32 -7.57 -8.79
CA TYR A 257 -21.06 -8.13 -9.24
C TYR A 257 -20.15 -7.01 -9.74
N ARG A 258 -18.89 -7.07 -9.33
CA ARG A 258 -17.84 -6.17 -9.80
C ARG A 258 -17.53 -6.43 -11.28
N ARG A 259 -16.83 -5.48 -11.91
CA ARG A 259 -16.37 -5.64 -13.31
C ARG A 259 -15.50 -6.89 -13.42
N ASN A 260 -15.77 -7.71 -14.43
CA ASN A 260 -15.07 -8.97 -14.62
C ASN A 260 -13.57 -8.74 -14.87
N VAL A 261 -12.75 -9.21 -13.93
CA VAL A 261 -11.29 -9.29 -14.02
C VAL A 261 -10.83 -10.70 -13.70
N GLN A 262 -11.58 -11.71 -14.16
CA GLN A 262 -11.14 -13.10 -14.07
C GLN A 262 -9.92 -13.32 -15.00
N LEU A 263 -8.82 -13.83 -14.44
CA LEU A 263 -7.63 -14.23 -15.18
C LEU A 263 -7.79 -15.63 -15.79
N LEU A 264 -8.52 -16.52 -15.13
CA LEU A 264 -8.67 -17.89 -15.57
C LEU A 264 -9.70 -18.00 -16.69
N ASP A 265 -9.30 -18.40 -17.90
CA ASP A 265 -10.28 -18.72 -18.93
C ASP A 265 -10.77 -20.16 -18.73
N ILE A 266 -12.09 -20.37 -18.72
CA ILE A 266 -12.70 -21.66 -18.35
C ILE A 266 -13.63 -22.11 -19.47
N THR A 267 -13.42 -23.35 -19.93
CA THR A 267 -14.30 -24.00 -20.92
C THR A 267 -14.90 -25.27 -20.36
N GLU A 268 -16.23 -25.37 -20.34
CA GLU A 268 -16.95 -26.58 -19.95
C GLU A 268 -17.23 -27.45 -21.17
N ARG A 269 -16.90 -28.75 -21.07
CA ARG A 269 -17.18 -29.78 -22.07
C ARG A 269 -17.77 -31.00 -21.40
N ALA A 270 -19.06 -31.24 -21.60
CA ALA A 270 -19.77 -32.41 -21.07
C ALA A 270 -19.51 -32.66 -19.56
N GLY A 271 -19.58 -31.60 -18.73
CA GLY A 271 -19.33 -31.66 -17.28
C GLY A 271 -17.86 -31.68 -16.84
N THR A 272 -16.91 -31.64 -17.79
CA THR A 272 -15.47 -31.48 -17.50
C THR A 272 -15.03 -30.05 -17.80
N TYR A 273 -14.35 -29.41 -16.85
CA TYR A 273 -13.82 -28.07 -17.01
C TYR A 273 -12.36 -28.10 -17.50
N HIS A 274 -12.06 -27.25 -18.48
CA HIS A 274 -10.72 -27.01 -18.99
C HIS A 274 -10.31 -25.60 -18.61
N PHE A 275 -9.12 -25.48 -18.03
CA PHE A 275 -8.60 -24.24 -17.47
C PHE A 275 -7.42 -23.75 -18.33
N ASP A 276 -7.52 -22.54 -18.85
CA ASP A 276 -6.42 -21.87 -19.56
C ASP A 276 -5.83 -20.78 -18.65
N PHE A 277 -4.57 -20.99 -18.28
CA PHE A 277 -3.83 -20.15 -17.36
C PHE A 277 -3.01 -19.05 -18.05
N THR A 278 -3.14 -18.83 -19.36
CA THR A 278 -2.28 -17.89 -20.11
C THR A 278 -2.25 -16.48 -19.52
N LYS A 279 -3.41 -15.93 -19.12
CA LYS A 279 -3.45 -14.59 -18.47
C LYS A 279 -2.89 -14.64 -17.05
N LEU A 280 -3.11 -15.74 -16.33
CA LEU A 280 -2.53 -15.94 -15.00
C LEU A 280 -1.00 -16.01 -15.09
N ASP A 281 -0.44 -16.69 -16.09
CA ASP A 281 1.00 -16.75 -16.32
C ASP A 281 1.59 -15.35 -16.54
N ARG A 282 0.97 -14.55 -17.42
CA ARG A 282 1.38 -13.16 -17.62
C ARG A 282 1.30 -12.36 -16.30
N TRP A 283 0.25 -12.55 -15.51
CA TRP A 283 0.12 -11.89 -14.21
C TRP A 283 1.25 -12.29 -13.25
N LEU A 284 1.57 -13.58 -13.14
CA LEU A 284 2.61 -14.10 -12.26
C LEU A 284 4.00 -13.62 -12.69
N GLU A 285 4.28 -13.54 -14.00
CA GLU A 285 5.50 -12.94 -14.53
C GLU A 285 5.64 -11.48 -14.10
N LEU A 286 4.58 -10.67 -14.26
CA LEU A 286 4.57 -9.27 -13.83
C LEU A 286 4.75 -9.12 -12.32
N LEU A 287 4.09 -9.98 -11.53
CA LEU A 287 4.18 -10.02 -10.08
C LEU A 287 5.63 -10.24 -9.63
N LEU A 288 6.29 -11.26 -10.18
CA LEU A 288 7.68 -11.60 -9.86
C LEU A 288 8.67 -10.54 -10.35
N GLU A 289 8.47 -10.00 -11.57
CA GLU A 289 9.29 -8.90 -12.12
C GLU A 289 9.21 -7.64 -11.24
N ALA A 290 8.03 -7.33 -10.69
CA ALA A 290 7.84 -6.21 -9.77
C ALA A 290 8.50 -6.44 -8.40
N GLY A 291 8.94 -7.67 -8.08
CA GLY A 291 9.59 -8.02 -6.82
C GLY A 291 8.62 -8.46 -5.71
N LEU A 292 7.37 -8.73 -6.06
CA LEU A 292 6.41 -9.45 -5.23
C LEU A 292 6.74 -10.95 -5.26
N THR A 293 6.28 -11.72 -4.29
CA THR A 293 6.69 -13.13 -4.12
C THR A 293 5.53 -14.09 -3.93
N ASP A 294 4.39 -13.62 -3.45
CA ASP A 294 3.31 -14.47 -2.96
C ASP A 294 1.97 -14.13 -3.64
N VAL A 295 1.15 -15.16 -3.81
CA VAL A 295 -0.19 -15.10 -4.41
C VAL A 295 -1.22 -15.34 -3.32
N GLU A 296 -2.15 -14.40 -3.18
CA GLU A 296 -3.37 -14.63 -2.41
C GLU A 296 -4.50 -14.94 -3.41
N VAL A 297 -5.10 -16.12 -3.27
CA VAL A 297 -6.18 -16.60 -4.13
C VAL A 297 -7.50 -16.02 -3.63
N PRO A 298 -8.42 -15.59 -4.52
CA PRO A 298 -9.67 -15.01 -4.09
C PRO A 298 -10.49 -16.00 -3.26
N HIS A 299 -11.36 -15.46 -2.42
CA HIS A 299 -12.22 -16.25 -1.55
C HIS A 299 -13.08 -17.22 -2.38
N LEU A 300 -13.13 -18.47 -1.92
CA LEU A 300 -13.92 -19.53 -2.55
C LEU A 300 -15.43 -19.32 -2.38
N PHE A 301 -15.83 -18.54 -1.38
CA PHE A 301 -17.23 -18.22 -1.11
C PHE A 301 -17.42 -16.71 -0.93
N THR A 302 -18.67 -16.25 -1.00
CA THR A 302 -19.00 -14.84 -0.75
C THR A 302 -18.58 -14.42 0.65
N GLN A 303 -18.19 -13.15 0.81
CA GLN A 303 -17.94 -12.53 2.11
C GLN A 303 -19.15 -12.62 3.06
N TRP A 304 -18.91 -12.41 4.36
CA TRP A 304 -19.91 -12.39 5.41
C TRP A 304 -20.69 -13.71 5.50
N GLY A 305 -19.96 -14.78 5.78
CA GLY A 305 -20.56 -16.03 6.22
C GLY A 305 -20.78 -17.10 5.16
N ALA A 306 -20.13 -16.97 3.99
CA ALA A 306 -20.05 -18.02 2.98
C ALA A 306 -21.43 -18.60 2.58
N HIS A 307 -22.44 -17.75 2.42
CA HIS A 307 -23.80 -18.21 2.07
C HIS A 307 -23.92 -18.66 0.62
N ALA A 308 -23.16 -18.04 -0.28
CA ALA A 308 -23.27 -18.24 -1.71
C ALA A 308 -21.91 -18.37 -2.40
N CYS A 309 -21.95 -18.64 -3.70
CA CYS A 309 -20.77 -18.80 -4.55
C CYS A 309 -20.33 -17.45 -5.15
N PRO A 310 -19.04 -17.23 -5.39
CA PRO A 310 -18.59 -16.21 -6.33
C PRO A 310 -19.06 -16.54 -7.76
N ARG A 311 -19.12 -15.52 -8.61
CA ARG A 311 -19.46 -15.69 -10.03
C ARG A 311 -18.22 -15.99 -10.85
N PHE A 312 -18.33 -16.97 -11.74
CA PHE A 312 -17.34 -17.32 -12.74
C PHE A 312 -17.87 -17.03 -14.14
N TRP A 313 -16.96 -16.75 -15.06
CA TRP A 313 -17.26 -16.62 -16.49
C TRP A 313 -16.75 -17.87 -17.20
N ILE A 314 -17.66 -18.65 -17.77
CA ILE A 314 -17.38 -19.98 -18.34
C ILE A 314 -17.94 -20.03 -19.76
N SER A 315 -17.14 -20.50 -20.71
CA SER A 315 -17.57 -20.81 -22.07
C SER A 315 -18.07 -22.24 -22.16
N SER A 316 -19.18 -22.48 -22.85
CA SER A 316 -19.61 -23.84 -23.21
C SER A 316 -19.17 -24.19 -24.62
N ASP A 317 -18.60 -25.39 -24.77
CA ASP A 317 -18.10 -25.94 -26.04
C ASP A 317 -19.07 -27.01 -26.58
N ASP A 318 -20.37 -26.77 -26.48
CA ASP A 318 -21.38 -27.79 -26.82
C ASP A 318 -21.45 -28.15 -28.31
N GLN A 319 -20.69 -27.49 -29.20
CA GLN A 319 -20.53 -27.93 -30.60
C GLN A 319 -19.11 -27.65 -31.12
N GLY A 320 -18.37 -28.73 -31.41
CA GLY A 320 -16.94 -28.71 -31.71
C GLY A 320 -16.52 -27.77 -32.85
N GLY A 321 -15.64 -26.83 -32.51
CA GLY A 321 -14.92 -26.00 -33.46
C GLY A 321 -13.73 -25.34 -32.78
N THR A 322 -12.53 -25.91 -32.92
CA THR A 322 -11.29 -25.30 -32.43
C THR A 322 -10.87 -24.15 -33.36
N ALA A 323 -10.76 -22.93 -32.82
CA ALA A 323 -9.98 -21.86 -33.42
C ALA A 323 -8.72 -21.63 -32.56
N ALA A 324 -7.55 -21.60 -33.20
CA ALA A 324 -6.23 -21.54 -32.56
C ALA A 324 -5.81 -20.12 -32.11
N ASP A 325 -6.75 -19.15 -32.05
CA ASP A 325 -6.47 -17.72 -31.86
C ASP A 325 -7.22 -17.08 -30.67
N GLY A 326 -7.84 -17.89 -29.80
CA GLY A 326 -8.51 -17.40 -28.58
C GLY A 326 -9.78 -16.56 -28.85
N ARG A 327 -10.24 -16.49 -30.11
CA ARG A 327 -11.52 -15.88 -30.47
C ARG A 327 -12.49 -17.02 -30.74
N GLY A 328 -13.40 -17.26 -29.77
CA GLY A 328 -14.31 -18.40 -29.73
C GLY A 328 -14.77 -18.92 -31.09
N GLY A 329 -14.65 -20.23 -31.27
CA GLY A 329 -15.10 -20.93 -32.46
C GLY A 329 -16.58 -20.69 -32.73
N VAL A 330 -16.95 -20.79 -34.01
CA VAL A 330 -18.34 -20.74 -34.45
C VAL A 330 -18.88 -22.17 -34.41
N ALA A 331 -19.92 -22.41 -33.62
CA ALA A 331 -20.66 -23.66 -33.59
C ALA A 331 -21.22 -24.00 -34.97
N ALA A 332 -21.54 -25.29 -35.21
CA ALA A 332 -22.05 -25.78 -36.48
C ALA A 332 -23.40 -25.12 -36.90
N ASP A 333 -24.10 -24.47 -35.98
CA ASP A 333 -25.33 -23.70 -36.19
C ASP A 333 -25.13 -22.18 -36.41
N GLY A 334 -23.87 -21.72 -36.46
CA GLY A 334 -23.52 -20.31 -36.66
C GLY A 334 -23.46 -19.47 -35.38
N ARG A 335 -23.72 -20.03 -34.20
CA ARG A 335 -23.58 -19.33 -32.91
C ARG A 335 -22.12 -19.32 -32.46
N ARG A 336 -21.64 -18.22 -31.88
CA ARG A 336 -20.31 -18.21 -31.26
C ARG A 336 -20.39 -18.95 -29.91
N ASN A 337 -19.32 -19.63 -29.51
CA ASN A 337 -19.16 -20.05 -28.12
C ASN A 337 -19.09 -18.79 -27.26
N GLU A 338 -20.18 -18.51 -26.56
CA GLU A 338 -20.33 -17.31 -25.72
C GLU A 338 -19.92 -17.66 -24.29
N THR A 339 -19.00 -16.86 -23.73
CA THR A 339 -18.69 -16.90 -22.30
C THR A 339 -19.88 -16.37 -21.51
N GLN A 340 -20.40 -17.16 -20.57
CA GLN A 340 -21.57 -16.82 -19.77
C GLN A 340 -21.25 -16.84 -18.27
N PRO A 341 -21.96 -16.02 -17.46
CA PRO A 341 -21.82 -16.10 -16.02
C PRO A 341 -22.40 -17.44 -15.50
N ARG A 342 -21.64 -18.13 -14.67
CA ARG A 342 -22.04 -19.31 -13.90
C ARG A 342 -21.82 -19.05 -12.42
N PHE A 343 -22.68 -19.64 -11.59
CA PHE A 343 -22.72 -19.41 -10.15
C PHE A 343 -22.94 -17.94 -9.76
N GLY A 344 -22.97 -17.68 -8.45
CA GLY A 344 -23.19 -16.35 -7.90
C GLY A 344 -24.01 -16.38 -6.63
N TRP A 345 -24.55 -15.22 -6.27
CA TRP A 345 -25.40 -15.00 -5.09
C TRP A 345 -26.65 -15.90 -5.03
N ASP A 346 -27.12 -16.38 -6.19
CA ASP A 346 -28.27 -17.27 -6.34
C ASP A 346 -27.93 -18.76 -6.19
N VAL A 347 -26.64 -19.11 -6.08
CA VAL A 347 -26.17 -20.47 -5.85
C VAL A 347 -25.61 -20.59 -4.43
N ALA A 348 -26.19 -21.49 -3.64
CA ALA A 348 -25.75 -21.75 -2.28
C ALA A 348 -24.31 -22.31 -2.25
N ALA A 349 -23.53 -21.93 -1.25
CA ALA A 349 -22.15 -22.42 -1.05
C ALA A 349 -22.04 -23.95 -0.94
N THR A 350 -23.12 -24.63 -0.56
CA THR A 350 -23.21 -26.09 -0.44
C THR A 350 -23.78 -26.78 -1.68
N SER A 351 -23.91 -26.07 -2.80
CA SER A 351 -24.37 -26.65 -4.07
C SER A 351 -23.44 -27.77 -4.54
N ALA A 352 -24.01 -28.93 -4.86
CA ALA A 352 -23.26 -30.07 -5.42
C ALA A 352 -22.59 -29.71 -6.75
N GLU A 353 -23.27 -28.94 -7.61
CA GLU A 353 -22.72 -28.48 -8.89
C GLU A 353 -21.48 -27.61 -8.68
N TYR A 354 -21.52 -26.71 -7.68
CA TYR A 354 -20.38 -25.85 -7.38
C TYR A 354 -19.23 -26.63 -6.75
N HIS A 355 -19.53 -27.57 -5.86
CA HIS A 355 -18.54 -28.47 -5.29
C HIS A 355 -17.83 -29.29 -6.39
N ASP A 356 -18.58 -29.85 -7.35
CA ASP A 356 -18.01 -30.64 -8.45
C ASP A 356 -17.13 -29.79 -9.39
N PHE A 357 -17.46 -28.51 -9.55
CA PHE A 357 -16.59 -27.53 -10.21
C PHE A 357 -15.31 -27.27 -9.42
N LEU A 358 -15.42 -26.99 -8.11
CA LEU A 358 -14.25 -26.75 -7.24
C LEU A 358 -13.33 -27.97 -7.13
N ALA A 359 -13.89 -29.18 -7.14
CA ALA A 359 -13.13 -30.42 -7.13
C ALA A 359 -12.25 -30.61 -8.39
N GLN A 360 -12.56 -29.93 -9.49
CA GLN A 360 -11.72 -29.87 -10.69
C GLN A 360 -10.80 -28.65 -10.68
N LEU A 361 -11.31 -27.48 -10.27
CA LEU A 361 -10.57 -26.22 -10.27
C LEU A 361 -9.41 -26.22 -9.26
N ILE A 362 -9.67 -26.58 -8.00
CA ILE A 362 -8.70 -26.43 -6.91
C ILE A 362 -7.43 -27.26 -7.18
N PRO A 363 -7.50 -28.56 -7.53
CA PRO A 363 -6.30 -29.33 -7.83
C PRO A 363 -5.51 -28.77 -9.03
N ALA A 364 -6.18 -28.39 -10.12
CA ALA A 364 -5.52 -27.85 -11.30
C ALA A 364 -4.83 -26.50 -11.00
N LEU A 365 -5.49 -25.62 -10.25
CA LEU A 365 -4.94 -24.34 -9.84
C LEU A 365 -3.75 -24.52 -8.88
N ARG A 366 -3.85 -25.45 -7.92
CA ARG A 366 -2.75 -25.75 -6.98
C ARG A 366 -1.52 -26.26 -7.71
N GLU A 367 -1.70 -27.22 -8.62
CA GLU A 367 -0.59 -27.74 -9.44
C GLU A 367 0.09 -26.61 -10.22
N HIS A 368 -0.70 -25.78 -10.90
CA HIS A 368 -0.19 -24.66 -11.69
C HIS A 368 0.55 -23.62 -10.84
N LEU A 369 -0.04 -23.17 -9.73
CA LEU A 369 0.60 -22.17 -8.86
C LEU A 369 1.84 -22.74 -8.17
N ASN A 370 1.84 -24.01 -7.75
CA ASN A 370 3.02 -24.65 -7.19
C ASN A 370 4.18 -24.72 -8.21
N GLU A 371 3.89 -25.00 -9.48
CA GLU A 371 4.92 -24.97 -10.53
C GLU A 371 5.51 -23.56 -10.73
N LYS A 372 4.68 -22.52 -10.65
CA LYS A 372 5.08 -21.14 -11.00
C LYS A 372 5.71 -20.36 -9.85
N VAL A 373 5.19 -20.50 -8.62
CA VAL A 373 5.63 -19.73 -7.44
C VAL A 373 5.97 -20.59 -6.23
N GLY A 374 5.59 -21.87 -6.21
CA GLY A 374 5.78 -22.77 -5.08
C GLY A 374 4.64 -22.71 -4.06
N GLU A 375 4.26 -23.86 -3.49
CA GLU A 375 3.10 -24.00 -2.60
C GLU A 375 3.17 -23.14 -1.33
N ASP A 376 4.36 -22.90 -0.78
CA ASP A 376 4.56 -22.04 0.41
C ASP A 376 4.28 -20.55 0.16
N HIS A 377 4.14 -20.15 -1.11
CA HIS A 377 3.87 -18.77 -1.54
C HIS A 377 2.43 -18.58 -2.02
N VAL A 378 1.52 -19.52 -1.73
CA VAL A 378 0.13 -19.47 -2.17
C VAL A 378 -0.81 -19.55 -0.97
N TRP A 379 -1.64 -18.52 -0.83
CA TRP A 379 -2.58 -18.35 0.29
C TRP A 379 -4.01 -18.52 -0.20
N TYR A 380 -4.78 -19.38 0.48
CA TYR A 380 -6.17 -19.68 0.15
C TYR A 380 -7.12 -19.23 1.25
N HIS A 381 -8.34 -18.90 0.83
CA HIS A 381 -9.39 -18.39 1.68
C HIS A 381 -10.68 -19.19 1.51
N VAL A 382 -11.42 -19.37 2.61
CA VAL A 382 -12.81 -19.85 2.52
C VAL A 382 -13.72 -18.66 2.29
N SER A 383 -13.74 -17.70 3.22
CA SER A 383 -14.65 -16.56 3.21
C SER A 383 -14.16 -15.45 4.14
N ASP A 384 -14.49 -14.20 3.80
CA ASP A 384 -14.05 -13.02 4.52
C ASP A 384 -14.99 -12.66 5.67
N GLU A 385 -14.40 -12.32 6.82
CA GLU A 385 -15.03 -11.83 8.06
C GLU A 385 -16.37 -12.50 8.42
N PRO A 386 -16.40 -13.82 8.73
CA PRO A 386 -17.58 -14.42 9.32
C PRO A 386 -17.82 -13.89 10.75
N GLU A 387 -19.10 -13.68 11.08
CA GLU A 387 -19.55 -13.23 12.40
C GLU A 387 -20.22 -14.40 13.14
N ALA A 388 -20.51 -14.25 14.43
CA ALA A 388 -21.07 -15.32 15.26
C ALA A 388 -22.31 -16.02 14.63
N GLU A 389 -23.18 -15.26 13.95
CA GLU A 389 -24.36 -15.82 13.26
C GLU A 389 -24.02 -16.65 12.02
N HIS A 390 -22.84 -16.45 11.44
CA HIS A 390 -22.35 -17.13 10.25
C HIS A 390 -21.65 -18.47 10.53
N TYR A 391 -21.52 -18.88 11.80
CA TYR A 391 -20.74 -20.06 12.18
C TYR A 391 -21.17 -21.33 11.42
N ALA A 392 -22.48 -21.58 11.33
CA ALA A 392 -23.01 -22.77 10.69
C ALA A 392 -22.78 -22.79 9.17
N SER A 393 -23.00 -21.67 8.48
CA SER A 393 -22.81 -21.57 7.03
C SER A 393 -21.33 -21.60 6.65
N TYR A 394 -20.49 -20.86 7.38
CA TYR A 394 -19.03 -20.90 7.19
C TYR A 394 -18.49 -22.32 7.38
N LYS A 395 -18.89 -23.01 8.47
CA LYS A 395 -18.47 -24.39 8.71
C LYS A 395 -18.87 -25.32 7.56
N ALA A 396 -20.11 -25.20 7.07
CA ALA A 396 -20.59 -26.04 5.97
C ALA A 396 -19.82 -25.79 4.66
N ALA A 397 -19.51 -24.53 4.34
CA ALA A 397 -18.70 -24.15 3.19
C ALA A 397 -17.25 -24.63 3.32
N ARG A 398 -16.62 -24.43 4.48
CA ARG A 398 -15.27 -24.92 4.79
C ARG A 398 -15.19 -26.44 4.66
N ASP A 399 -16.14 -27.17 5.25
CA ASP A 399 -16.14 -28.64 5.22
C ASP A 399 -16.32 -29.21 3.79
N SER A 400 -16.91 -28.45 2.86
CA SER A 400 -17.05 -28.89 1.47
C SER A 400 -15.75 -28.78 0.66
N VAL A 401 -14.80 -27.93 1.07
CA VAL A 401 -13.56 -27.69 0.31
C VAL A 401 -12.27 -28.06 1.04
N VAL A 402 -12.30 -28.20 2.37
CA VAL A 402 -11.07 -28.37 3.17
C VAL A 402 -10.23 -29.58 2.75
N ALA A 403 -10.87 -30.67 2.31
CA ALA A 403 -10.14 -31.85 1.83
C ALA A 403 -9.38 -31.59 0.52
N LEU A 404 -9.88 -30.69 -0.32
CA LEU A 404 -9.22 -30.27 -1.57
C LEU A 404 -8.03 -29.32 -1.30
N LEU A 405 -8.00 -28.72 -0.11
CA LEU A 405 -6.99 -27.78 0.35
C LEU A 405 -6.04 -28.41 1.38
N ASP A 406 -6.04 -29.72 1.55
CA ASP A 406 -5.11 -30.40 2.45
C ASP A 406 -3.66 -30.09 2.07
N GLY A 407 -2.87 -29.65 3.05
CA GLY A 407 -1.50 -29.19 2.88
C GLY A 407 -1.33 -27.73 2.41
N ALA A 408 -2.39 -27.03 2.00
CA ALA A 408 -2.31 -25.64 1.56
C ALA A 408 -2.28 -24.65 2.75
N GLN A 409 -1.85 -23.42 2.49
CA GLN A 409 -1.90 -22.33 3.46
C GLN A 409 -3.32 -21.72 3.47
N LEU A 410 -4.14 -22.06 4.45
CA LEU A 410 -5.46 -21.43 4.63
C LEU A 410 -5.39 -20.28 5.65
N ILE A 411 -5.77 -19.09 5.20
CA ILE A 411 -5.88 -17.88 6.01
C ILE A 411 -7.28 -17.29 5.81
N ASP A 412 -7.87 -16.67 6.85
CA ASP A 412 -9.10 -15.87 6.73
C ASP A 412 -9.08 -14.77 7.80
N ALA A 413 -9.66 -13.62 7.49
CA ALA A 413 -9.81 -12.51 8.43
C ALA A 413 -10.89 -12.82 9.48
N LEU A 414 -10.56 -12.64 10.76
CA LEU A 414 -11.44 -12.94 11.88
C LEU A 414 -11.47 -11.81 12.94
N GLY A 415 -12.67 -11.42 13.33
CA GLY A 415 -12.93 -10.63 14.54
C GLY A 415 -13.38 -11.48 15.75
N ASP A 416 -13.75 -12.75 15.52
CA ASP A 416 -14.34 -13.62 16.55
C ASP A 416 -13.52 -14.91 16.78
N PRO A 417 -12.97 -15.15 17.99
CA PRO A 417 -12.21 -16.35 18.30
C PRO A 417 -13.07 -17.63 18.42
N ASP A 418 -14.39 -17.57 18.28
CA ASP A 418 -15.22 -18.78 18.12
C ASP A 418 -14.86 -19.53 16.82
N PHE A 419 -14.38 -18.82 15.80
CA PHE A 419 -13.98 -19.38 14.50
C PHE A 419 -12.57 -20.00 14.48
N GLN A 420 -11.78 -19.87 15.55
CA GLN A 420 -10.39 -20.32 15.60
C GLN A 420 -10.18 -21.81 15.24
N ASN A 421 -11.19 -22.65 15.46
CA ASN A 421 -11.13 -24.09 15.18
C ASN A 421 -11.50 -24.43 13.73
N LEU A 422 -12.06 -23.46 12.99
CA LEU A 422 -12.48 -23.62 11.61
C LEU A 422 -11.45 -23.06 10.63
N VAL A 423 -10.71 -22.03 11.06
CA VAL A 423 -9.65 -21.37 10.27
C VAL A 423 -8.28 -21.87 10.73
N GLN A 424 -7.47 -22.35 9.80
CA GLN A 424 -6.12 -22.84 10.10
C GLN A 424 -5.22 -21.73 10.63
N THR A 425 -5.17 -20.60 9.92
CA THR A 425 -4.35 -19.44 10.30
C THR A 425 -5.24 -18.18 10.32
N PRO A 426 -5.74 -17.78 11.50
CA PRO A 426 -6.61 -16.62 11.60
C PRO A 426 -5.81 -15.31 11.44
N ILE A 427 -6.26 -14.43 10.55
CA ILE A 427 -5.76 -13.06 10.46
C ILE A 427 -6.63 -12.22 11.39
N VAL A 428 -6.11 -11.82 12.55
CA VAL A 428 -6.93 -11.27 13.63
C VAL A 428 -6.96 -9.75 13.55
N ALA A 429 -8.15 -9.16 13.73
CA ALA A 429 -8.30 -7.71 13.81
C ALA A 429 -7.47 -7.15 14.98
N SER A 430 -6.72 -6.07 14.75
CA SER A 430 -5.72 -5.58 15.71
C SER A 430 -6.30 -5.21 17.09
N ASP A 431 -7.56 -4.76 17.13
CA ASP A 431 -8.33 -4.47 18.34
C ASP A 431 -8.97 -5.72 19.00
N ALA A 432 -9.13 -6.81 18.26
CA ALA A 432 -9.64 -8.09 18.75
C ALA A 432 -8.56 -8.99 19.39
N ILE A 433 -7.28 -8.68 19.20
CA ILE A 433 -6.15 -9.48 19.72
C ILE A 433 -6.26 -9.79 21.23
N PRO A 434 -6.60 -8.85 22.13
CA PRO A 434 -6.79 -9.15 23.55
C PRO A 434 -7.81 -10.26 23.80
N ARG A 435 -8.95 -10.23 23.10
CA ARG A 435 -10.02 -11.23 23.19
C ARG A 435 -9.57 -12.61 22.72
N PHE A 436 -8.68 -12.69 21.72
CA PHE A 436 -8.07 -13.95 21.30
C PHE A 436 -7.10 -14.50 22.36
N ARG A 437 -6.29 -13.62 22.96
CA ARG A 437 -5.33 -13.99 24.02
C ARG A 437 -6.01 -14.47 25.31
N GLU A 438 -7.17 -13.91 25.67
CA GLU A 438 -8.00 -14.42 26.76
C GLU A 438 -8.41 -15.88 26.59
N ARG A 439 -8.43 -16.37 25.34
CA ARG A 439 -8.71 -17.77 25.01
C ARG A 439 -7.45 -18.61 24.79
N GLY A 440 -6.28 -18.07 25.11
CA GLY A 440 -4.99 -18.75 24.95
C GLY A 440 -4.45 -18.77 23.53
N ILE A 441 -5.01 -17.97 22.62
CA ILE A 441 -4.53 -17.83 21.25
C ILE A 441 -3.61 -16.61 21.20
N ASN A 442 -2.39 -16.78 20.72
CA ASN A 442 -1.52 -15.64 20.43
C ASN A 442 -1.48 -15.42 18.91
N PRO A 443 -2.22 -14.43 18.37
CA PRO A 443 -2.24 -14.19 16.94
C PRO A 443 -0.87 -13.79 16.40
N THR A 444 -0.48 -14.39 15.27
CA THR A 444 0.74 -14.03 14.53
C THR A 444 0.45 -13.40 13.18
N TRP A 445 -0.83 -13.41 12.77
CA TRP A 445 -1.35 -12.71 11.61
C TRP A 445 -2.33 -11.65 12.09
N VAL A 446 -2.14 -10.42 11.61
CA VAL A 446 -2.90 -9.25 12.08
C VAL A 446 -3.38 -8.43 10.90
N TYR A 447 -4.58 -7.86 11.01
CA TYR A 447 -5.06 -6.87 10.05
C TYR A 447 -5.70 -5.69 10.75
N TYR A 448 -5.89 -4.61 9.99
CA TYR A 448 -6.85 -3.57 10.31
C TYR A 448 -7.60 -3.15 9.05
N CYS A 449 -8.81 -2.62 9.23
CA CYS A 449 -9.67 -2.06 8.18
C CYS A 449 -10.36 -0.78 8.71
N VAL A 450 -11.51 -0.42 8.13
CA VAL A 450 -12.31 0.72 8.60
C VAL A 450 -12.69 0.64 10.08
N ALA A 451 -12.90 -0.57 10.63
CA ALA A 451 -13.42 -0.78 11.98
C ALA A 451 -12.40 -0.46 13.09
N GLN A 452 -11.10 -0.51 12.78
CA GLN A 452 -10.00 -0.25 13.72
C GLN A 452 -9.73 1.25 13.82
N ASP A 453 -10.75 2.01 14.21
CA ASP A 453 -10.74 3.48 14.26
C ASP A 453 -10.33 4.03 15.65
N LEU A 454 -10.28 3.21 16.70
CA LEU A 454 -9.98 3.66 18.06
C LEU A 454 -8.85 2.88 18.73
N GLY A 455 -7.89 3.61 19.32
CA GLY A 455 -6.85 3.06 20.22
C GLY A 455 -5.80 2.16 19.56
N VAL A 456 -5.92 1.88 18.26
CA VAL A 456 -5.04 0.99 17.48
C VAL A 456 -4.43 1.70 16.28
N ALA A 457 -3.31 1.22 15.76
CA ALA A 457 -2.72 1.73 14.51
C ALA A 457 -3.67 1.53 13.31
N ASN A 458 -3.67 2.50 12.40
CA ASN A 458 -4.40 2.44 11.13
C ASN A 458 -3.84 3.51 10.16
N ARG A 459 -4.45 3.70 8.98
CA ARG A 459 -3.94 4.54 7.86
C ARG A 459 -4.92 5.55 7.29
N PHE A 460 -5.82 6.11 8.10
CA PHE A 460 -6.75 7.13 7.63
C PHE A 460 -6.07 8.48 7.41
N LEU A 461 -6.59 9.30 6.50
CA LEU A 461 -6.02 10.60 6.13
C LEU A 461 -5.88 11.54 7.33
N ALA A 462 -6.88 11.58 8.21
CA ALA A 462 -6.93 12.49 9.36
C ALA A 462 -6.21 11.97 10.60
N GLN A 463 -5.66 10.75 10.55
CA GLN A 463 -4.86 10.22 11.65
C GLN A 463 -3.46 10.82 11.64
N ARG A 464 -2.89 10.97 12.83
CA ARG A 464 -1.52 11.44 13.02
C ARG A 464 -0.51 10.44 12.40
N PRO A 465 0.60 10.91 11.79
CA PRO A 465 1.55 10.02 11.12
C PRO A 465 2.22 8.96 12.00
N ASN A 466 2.44 9.25 13.28
CA ASN A 466 2.95 8.27 14.24
C ASN A 466 2.04 7.04 14.34
N ARG A 467 0.72 7.19 14.19
CA ARG A 467 -0.24 6.08 14.20
C ARG A 467 -0.04 5.12 13.02
N HIS A 468 0.39 5.63 11.87
CA HIS A 468 0.74 4.81 10.70
C HIS A 468 2.05 4.05 10.92
N ARG A 469 3.07 4.76 11.43
CA ARG A 469 4.43 4.21 11.57
C ARG A 469 4.60 3.28 12.78
N ALA A 470 3.79 3.48 13.83
CA ALA A 470 3.78 2.63 15.03
C ALA A 470 3.55 1.14 14.72
N LEU A 471 2.86 0.84 13.62
CA LEU A 471 2.61 -0.52 13.15
C LEU A 471 3.90 -1.36 13.11
N GLY A 472 5.03 -0.79 12.66
CA GLY A 472 6.30 -1.53 12.57
C GLY A 472 6.78 -2.11 13.89
N PHE A 473 6.77 -1.28 14.95
CA PHE A 473 7.15 -1.70 16.30
C PHE A 473 6.11 -2.64 16.92
N GLN A 474 4.82 -2.42 16.65
CA GLN A 474 3.75 -3.31 17.12
C GLN A 474 3.85 -4.71 16.50
N LEU A 475 4.13 -4.80 15.19
CA LEU A 475 4.36 -6.07 14.50
C LEU A 475 5.58 -6.81 15.06
N TYR A 476 6.67 -6.10 15.34
CA TYR A 476 7.86 -6.71 15.95
C TYR A 476 7.58 -7.22 17.38
N GLN A 477 6.91 -6.40 18.19
CA GLN A 477 6.53 -6.75 19.56
C GLN A 477 5.59 -7.96 19.58
N GLY A 478 4.59 -7.98 18.70
CA GLY A 478 3.65 -9.08 18.52
C GLY A 478 4.24 -10.33 17.86
N GLN A 479 5.50 -10.27 17.39
CA GLN A 479 6.14 -11.34 16.61
C GLN A 479 5.30 -11.76 15.40
N ALA A 480 4.71 -10.78 14.73
CA ALA A 480 3.87 -11.02 13.57
C ALA A 480 4.67 -11.69 12.45
N VAL A 481 4.05 -12.70 11.82
CA VAL A 481 4.55 -13.35 10.62
C VAL A 481 3.81 -12.88 9.37
N GLY A 482 2.61 -12.30 9.53
CA GLY A 482 1.89 -11.67 8.44
C GLY A 482 1.01 -10.50 8.86
N PHE A 483 0.81 -9.59 7.92
CA PHE A 483 -0.03 -8.41 8.07
C PHE A 483 -0.90 -8.25 6.82
N LEU A 484 -2.18 -7.90 7.00
CA LEU A 484 -3.12 -7.67 5.90
C LEU A 484 -3.75 -6.28 5.97
N HIS A 485 -3.96 -5.68 4.80
CA HIS A 485 -5.01 -4.69 4.61
C HIS A 485 -5.81 -4.96 3.36
N TRP A 486 -7.12 -4.70 3.48
CA TRP A 486 -8.12 -5.01 2.47
C TRP A 486 -8.07 -4.16 1.19
N ALA A 487 -7.21 -3.13 1.06
CA ALA A 487 -7.38 -2.17 -0.05
C ALA A 487 -6.15 -1.36 -0.45
N PHE A 488 -5.30 -1.88 -1.34
CA PHE A 488 -4.24 -1.05 -1.93
C PHE A 488 -4.81 0.10 -2.77
N ASN A 489 -5.79 -0.22 -3.62
CA ASN A 489 -6.31 0.65 -4.68
C ASN A 489 -7.83 0.45 -4.95
N PHE A 490 -8.65 0.31 -3.91
CA PHE A 490 -10.10 0.12 -4.08
C PHE A 490 -10.78 1.45 -4.45
N TYR A 491 -11.09 1.62 -5.73
CA TYR A 491 -11.73 2.84 -6.27
C TYR A 491 -13.22 2.64 -6.54
N ASN A 492 -13.93 2.02 -5.59
CA ASN A 492 -15.39 1.92 -5.61
C ASN A 492 -15.97 2.50 -4.31
N THR A 493 -17.26 2.80 -4.31
CA THR A 493 -17.98 3.01 -3.05
C THR A 493 -18.15 1.71 -2.29
N GLN A 494 -18.45 1.80 -1.00
CA GLN A 494 -18.84 0.65 -0.17
C GLN A 494 -19.85 -0.24 -0.91
N TYR A 495 -19.64 -1.54 -0.81
CA TYR A 495 -20.38 -2.60 -1.49
C TYR A 495 -20.27 -2.58 -3.02
N SER A 496 -19.24 -1.93 -3.55
CA SER A 496 -18.95 -1.80 -4.98
C SER A 496 -20.13 -1.26 -5.81
N LEU A 497 -20.97 -0.39 -5.22
CA LEU A 497 -22.19 0.10 -5.89
C LEU A 497 -21.90 1.02 -7.08
N ARG A 498 -20.80 1.78 -7.04
CA ARG A 498 -20.31 2.59 -8.15
C ARG A 498 -18.79 2.73 -8.10
N ALA A 499 -18.15 2.85 -9.25
CA ALA A 499 -16.78 3.35 -9.33
C ALA A 499 -16.72 4.80 -8.82
N LEU A 500 -15.57 5.21 -8.29
CA LEU A 500 -15.32 6.57 -7.84
C LEU A 500 -13.99 7.13 -8.38
N ASP A 501 -13.86 8.44 -8.29
CA ASP A 501 -12.62 9.17 -8.55
C ASP A 501 -11.92 9.41 -7.19
N PRO A 502 -10.76 8.78 -6.92
CA PRO A 502 -10.08 8.87 -5.63
C PRO A 502 -9.57 10.29 -5.32
N TYR A 503 -9.48 11.19 -6.30
CA TYR A 503 -9.15 12.60 -6.07
C TYR A 503 -10.33 13.41 -5.52
N ARG A 504 -11.56 12.90 -5.64
CA ARG A 504 -12.80 13.61 -5.29
C ARG A 504 -13.54 12.98 -4.12
N ASP A 505 -13.41 11.67 -3.94
CA ASP A 505 -14.08 10.90 -2.89
C ASP A 505 -13.08 9.90 -2.29
N THR A 506 -12.59 10.21 -1.09
CA THR A 506 -11.65 9.37 -0.35
C THR A 506 -12.33 8.47 0.67
N SER A 507 -13.66 8.53 0.77
CA SER A 507 -14.49 7.91 1.80
C SER A 507 -15.37 6.77 1.27
N ALA A 508 -15.09 6.30 0.05
CA ALA A 508 -15.90 5.28 -0.63
C ALA A 508 -17.40 5.60 -0.63
N GLY A 509 -17.77 6.85 -0.92
CA GLY A 509 -19.17 7.30 -0.90
C GLY A 509 -19.75 7.51 0.49
N GLY A 510 -18.90 7.66 1.51
CA GLY A 510 -19.28 7.83 2.91
C GLY A 510 -19.43 6.53 3.69
N GLY A 511 -19.08 5.38 3.09
CA GLY A 511 -19.10 4.08 3.76
C GLY A 511 -17.86 3.80 4.61
N PHE A 512 -16.72 4.45 4.29
CA PHE A 512 -15.46 4.27 5.02
C PHE A 512 -14.82 5.61 5.40
N TYR A 513 -13.98 5.61 6.44
CA TYR A 513 -13.17 6.78 6.77
C TYR A 513 -12.21 7.12 5.64
N SER A 514 -11.98 8.42 5.48
CA SER A 514 -11.23 8.97 4.37
C SER A 514 -9.81 8.41 4.35
N GLY A 515 -9.46 7.65 3.30
CA GLY A 515 -8.16 6.98 3.13
C GLY A 515 -8.11 5.49 3.44
N ASP A 516 -9.18 4.87 3.96
CA ASP A 516 -9.19 3.43 4.23
C ASP A 516 -9.07 2.58 2.95
N ALA A 517 -9.89 2.92 1.95
CA ALA A 517 -10.07 2.18 0.69
C ALA A 517 -8.88 2.25 -0.29
N PHE A 518 -7.90 3.11 -0.08
CA PHE A 518 -6.72 3.15 -0.95
C PHE A 518 -5.57 3.94 -0.34
N VAL A 519 -4.36 3.60 -0.76
CA VAL A 519 -3.12 4.27 -0.37
C VAL A 519 -2.36 4.86 -1.57
N VAL A 520 -2.85 4.63 -2.79
CA VAL A 520 -2.28 5.20 -4.01
C VAL A 520 -3.37 5.85 -4.85
N TYR A 521 -2.94 6.72 -5.76
CA TYR A 521 -3.78 7.44 -6.69
C TYR A 521 -3.40 7.08 -8.14
N PRO A 522 -4.36 6.93 -9.05
CA PRO A 522 -4.08 6.68 -10.45
C PRO A 522 -3.66 7.96 -11.19
N LEU A 523 -2.61 7.89 -12.00
CA LEU A 523 -2.16 8.96 -12.89
C LEU A 523 -2.50 8.68 -14.36
N PRO A 524 -2.58 9.70 -15.23
CA PRO A 524 -2.74 9.49 -16.67
C PRO A 524 -1.72 8.49 -17.25
N GLY A 525 -2.14 7.72 -18.26
CA GLY A 525 -1.26 6.73 -18.91
C GLY A 525 -1.01 5.46 -18.10
N GLY A 526 -1.90 5.13 -17.16
CA GLY A 526 -1.77 3.91 -16.33
C GLY A 526 -0.71 4.00 -15.23
N GLN A 527 -0.13 5.17 -15.00
CA GLN A 527 0.90 5.36 -13.97
C GLN A 527 0.28 5.51 -12.57
N VAL A 528 1.10 5.45 -11.54
CA VAL A 528 0.66 5.53 -10.13
C VAL A 528 1.30 6.70 -9.44
N MET A 529 0.50 7.49 -8.72
CA MET A 529 0.96 8.46 -7.75
C MET A 529 0.85 7.87 -6.34
N GLU A 530 1.97 7.82 -5.66
CA GLU A 530 2.04 7.35 -4.28
C GLU A 530 1.57 8.44 -3.32
N SER A 531 1.16 8.05 -2.11
CA SER A 531 0.72 8.99 -1.08
C SER A 531 1.77 9.19 0.02
N LEU A 532 1.57 10.22 0.84
CA LEU A 532 2.27 10.38 2.11
C LEU A 532 2.12 9.14 2.98
N ARG A 533 0.92 8.56 3.04
CA ARG A 533 0.66 7.33 3.82
C ARG A 533 1.40 6.13 3.27
N HIS A 534 1.58 6.02 1.95
CA HIS A 534 2.43 4.99 1.33
C HIS A 534 3.87 5.07 1.86
N ARG A 535 4.46 6.28 1.88
CA ARG A 535 5.80 6.50 2.45
C ARG A 535 5.87 6.19 3.95
N MET A 536 4.85 6.60 4.71
CA MET A 536 4.80 6.36 6.16
C MET A 536 4.64 4.86 6.50
N LEU A 537 3.86 4.12 5.72
CA LEU A 537 3.72 2.66 5.87
C LEU A 537 4.98 1.93 5.43
N ARG A 538 5.61 2.35 4.32
CA ARG A 538 6.92 1.86 3.91
C ARG A 538 7.94 2.00 5.05
N ALA A 539 8.00 3.18 5.68
CA ALA A 539 8.87 3.42 6.83
C ALA A 539 8.52 2.51 8.02
N ALA A 540 7.24 2.21 8.28
CA ALA A 540 6.83 1.26 9.31
C ALA A 540 7.41 -0.15 9.07
N PHE A 541 7.33 -0.64 7.83
CA PHE A 541 7.87 -1.95 7.46
C PHE A 541 9.40 -1.98 7.43
N ASP A 542 10.04 -0.87 7.09
CA ASP A 542 11.50 -0.72 7.20
C ASP A 542 11.93 -0.71 8.68
N ASP A 543 11.20 -0.02 9.56
CA ASP A 543 11.46 -0.05 11.01
C ASP A 543 11.34 -1.48 11.59
N LEU A 544 10.37 -2.27 11.13
CA LEU A 544 10.25 -3.70 11.47
C LEU A 544 11.50 -4.47 11.02
N ALA A 545 11.96 -4.26 9.79
CA ALA A 545 13.14 -4.94 9.25
C ALA A 545 14.40 -4.60 10.07
N VAL A 546 14.54 -3.34 10.50
CA VAL A 546 15.64 -2.90 11.37
C VAL A 546 15.54 -3.53 12.76
N CYS A 547 14.34 -3.65 13.34
CA CYS A 547 14.16 -4.35 14.61
C CYS A 547 14.57 -5.83 14.51
N GLN A 548 14.20 -6.52 13.43
CA GLN A 548 14.56 -7.91 13.19
C GLN A 548 16.08 -8.09 12.99
N LEU A 549 16.72 -7.18 12.25
CA LEU A 549 18.17 -7.16 12.11
C LEU A 549 18.87 -6.92 13.46
N ALA A 550 18.38 -5.97 14.25
CA ALA A 550 18.92 -5.68 15.56
C ALA A 550 18.77 -6.88 16.51
N GLU A 551 17.62 -7.58 16.47
CA GLU A 551 17.41 -8.81 17.24
C GLU A 551 18.47 -9.87 16.91
N GLU A 552 18.80 -10.06 15.64
CA GLU A 552 19.83 -11.01 15.19
C GLU A 552 21.24 -10.63 15.67
N MET A 553 21.50 -9.33 15.88
CA MET A 553 22.82 -8.82 16.27
C MET A 553 23.02 -8.75 17.79
N VAL A 554 22.02 -8.28 18.54
CA VAL A 554 22.16 -7.94 19.96
C VAL A 554 21.10 -8.59 20.85
N GLY A 555 20.17 -9.35 20.26
CA GLY A 555 19.10 -10.04 20.98
C GLY A 555 17.86 -9.17 21.19
N ARG A 556 16.71 -9.85 21.34
CA ARG A 556 15.39 -9.24 21.41
C ARG A 556 15.25 -8.23 22.55
N GLU A 557 15.77 -8.55 23.73
CA GLU A 557 15.64 -7.69 24.91
C GLU A 557 16.26 -6.30 24.70
N ALA A 558 17.43 -6.23 24.05
CA ALA A 558 18.09 -4.95 23.76
C ALA A 558 17.27 -4.09 22.78
N VAL A 559 16.57 -4.70 21.83
CA VAL A 559 15.65 -4.00 20.94
C VAL A 559 14.43 -3.48 21.71
N LEU A 560 13.85 -4.32 22.57
CA LEU A 560 12.69 -3.97 23.38
C LEU A 560 13.00 -2.86 24.40
N ASP A 561 14.20 -2.82 24.98
CA ASP A 561 14.64 -1.71 25.84
C ASP A 561 14.60 -0.34 25.11
N ILE A 562 14.67 -0.33 23.78
CA ILE A 562 14.57 0.89 22.97
C ILE A 562 13.14 1.17 22.53
N ILE A 563 12.49 0.19 21.89
CA ILE A 563 11.19 0.44 21.24
C ILE A 563 10.01 0.33 22.22
N ASN A 564 10.19 -0.37 23.33
CA ASN A 564 9.18 -0.70 24.34
C ASN A 564 9.77 -0.67 25.77
N PRO A 565 10.36 0.46 26.21
CA PRO A 565 11.04 0.54 27.51
C PRO A 565 10.11 0.27 28.71
N ASP A 566 8.85 0.68 28.60
CA ASP A 566 7.83 0.54 29.64
C ASP A 566 7.13 -0.83 29.61
N ARG A 567 7.44 -1.67 28.62
CA ARG A 567 6.92 -3.03 28.43
C ARG A 567 5.40 -3.10 28.30
N ASP A 568 4.81 -2.05 27.73
CA ASP A 568 3.37 -1.88 27.50
C ASP A 568 2.97 -1.78 26.03
N LEU A 569 3.93 -1.73 25.09
CA LEU A 569 3.66 -1.74 23.65
C LEU A 569 2.87 -3.00 23.28
N ASP A 570 1.74 -2.78 22.60
CA ASP A 570 0.87 -3.80 22.03
C ASP A 570 0.07 -3.17 20.89
N TYR A 571 -0.80 -3.94 20.23
CA TYR A 571 -1.61 -3.42 19.13
C TYR A 571 -2.63 -2.35 19.56
N ASN A 572 -3.14 -2.44 20.79
CA ASN A 572 -4.12 -1.52 21.38
C ASN A 572 -3.55 -0.62 22.50
N SER A 573 -2.22 -0.54 22.60
CA SER A 573 -1.55 0.32 23.59
C SER A 573 -1.44 1.79 23.15
N GLY A 574 -2.03 2.16 22.02
CA GLY A 574 -1.84 3.47 21.40
C GLY A 574 -0.46 3.64 20.75
N TRP A 575 0.02 4.87 20.72
CA TRP A 575 1.28 5.25 20.07
C TRP A 575 2.00 6.34 20.86
N VAL A 576 3.31 6.41 20.70
CA VAL A 576 4.13 7.51 21.21
C VAL A 576 4.09 8.71 20.26
N SER A 577 4.54 9.88 20.72
CA SER A 577 4.63 11.07 19.86
C SER A 577 5.56 10.85 18.66
N GLU A 578 5.40 11.65 17.61
CA GLU A 578 6.22 11.58 16.40
C GLU A 578 7.72 11.74 16.72
N ALA A 579 8.05 12.70 17.59
CA ALA A 579 9.43 12.93 18.03
C ALA A 579 10.00 11.73 18.82
N GLU A 580 9.17 11.12 19.67
CA GLU A 580 9.56 9.94 20.43
C GLU A 580 9.81 8.72 19.53
N LEU A 581 8.94 8.50 18.54
CA LEU A 581 9.09 7.42 17.56
C LEU A 581 10.41 7.57 16.80
N LEU A 582 10.69 8.76 16.27
CA LEU A 582 11.94 9.04 15.54
C LEU A 582 13.17 8.87 16.44
N ARG A 583 13.09 9.27 17.72
CA ARG A 583 14.15 9.07 18.70
C ARG A 583 14.43 7.58 18.94
N ARG A 584 13.40 6.76 19.13
CA ARG A 584 13.54 5.30 19.29
C ARG A 584 14.15 4.67 18.05
N ARG A 585 13.70 5.08 16.86
CA ARG A 585 14.23 4.61 15.58
C ARG A 585 15.72 4.96 15.40
N ALA A 586 16.13 6.18 15.73
CA ALA A 586 17.54 6.59 15.67
C ALA A 586 18.40 5.88 16.72
N ALA A 587 17.87 5.61 17.92
CA ALA A 587 18.55 4.80 18.92
C ALA A 587 18.74 3.35 18.44
N LEU A 588 17.76 2.80 17.72
CA LEU A 588 17.87 1.48 17.11
C LEU A 588 18.97 1.42 16.05
N ASP A 589 19.12 2.44 15.20
CA ASP A 589 20.25 2.54 14.27
C ASP A 589 21.59 2.55 15.00
N ALA A 590 21.68 3.31 16.09
CA ALA A 590 22.89 3.42 16.88
C ALA A 590 23.28 2.06 17.51
N LEU A 591 22.29 1.23 17.86
CA LEU A 591 22.49 -0.09 18.44
C LEU A 591 23.16 -1.08 17.48
N ILE A 592 22.92 -0.95 16.18
CA ILE A 592 23.41 -1.87 15.13
C ILE A 592 24.56 -1.30 14.29
N SER A 593 25.13 -0.18 14.75
CA SER A 593 26.23 0.54 14.10
C SER A 593 27.55 -0.21 14.12
#